data_AF-A0A833CZR6-F1
#
_entry.id   AF-A0A833CZR6-F1
#
_cell.length_a   1.000
_cell.length_b   1.000
_cell.length_c   1.000
_cell.angle_alpha   90.00
_cell.angle_beta   90.00
_cell.angle_gamma   90.00
#
_symmetry.space_group_name_H-M   'P 1'
#
loop_
_entity.id
_entity.type
_entity.pdbx_description
1 polymer ?
#
loop_
_entity_poly.entity_id
_entity_poly.type
_entity_poly.pdbx_seq_one_letter_code
_entity_poly.pdbx_strand_id
1 'polypeptide(L)'
;MKGQGQTVAVIELSGEWQQIKDVANGKYGKLPPERKANYKFNFLTPIGGPGLHPEEMNDWVRDRGNDFYHGSGVSSVVLDLAPQAKVLPVSTYLFWHSDEFYDVADALMDLSRRSDVGIINMSSGYAQYTHSLKTVHKQDGTKINLFKTIYRPKLVEAFKAVAKAGKVVVIAAGNQGIPIQVPEFVTSEENVRRQDLFGHLMQELDPETRQSVILAGSYDPETRKIASYSNKPGSLKNAQDAFLFAPGKHLQQYDYMVGDGTSLAAPYICATIANLASKRNITPKRAV
;
A
#
# COMPACT_ATOMS: atom_id res chain seq x y z
N MET A 1 19.16 -11.71 23.65
CA MET A 1 17.86 -12.20 23.12
C MET A 1 17.68 -11.64 21.72
N LYS A 2 17.53 -12.48 20.68
CA LYS A 2 17.14 -11.99 19.35
C LYS A 2 15.68 -11.52 19.47
N GLY A 3 15.43 -10.22 19.32
CA GLY A 3 14.07 -9.69 19.39
C GLY A 3 13.19 -10.34 18.32
N GLN A 4 11.94 -10.66 18.65
CA GLN A 4 10.96 -11.04 17.64
C GLN A 4 10.81 -9.87 16.66
N GLY A 5 10.97 -10.14 15.36
CA GLY A 5 10.81 -9.09 14.37
C GLY A 5 9.37 -8.62 14.27
N GLN A 6 9.20 -7.36 13.86
CA GLN A 6 7.87 -6.78 13.61
C GLN A 6 7.17 -7.49 12.45
N THR A 7 5.84 -7.59 12.52
CA THR A 7 5.02 -8.00 11.37
C THR A 7 4.60 -6.77 10.57
N VAL A 8 4.86 -6.80 9.27
CA VAL A 8 4.38 -5.84 8.27
C VAL A 8 3.24 -6.49 7.49
N ALA A 9 2.03 -5.94 7.61
CA ALA A 9 0.93 -6.32 6.74
C ALA A 9 1.07 -5.61 5.39
N VAL A 10 0.92 -6.33 4.28
CA VAL A 10 1.06 -5.77 2.93
C VAL A 10 -0.27 -5.91 2.21
N ILE A 11 -0.98 -4.79 2.05
CA ILE A 11 -2.29 -4.71 1.38
C ILE A 11 -2.08 -4.54 -0.13
N GLU A 12 -2.69 -5.43 -0.90
CA GLU A 12 -2.61 -5.48 -2.36
C GLU A 12 -3.93 -5.91 -3.01
N LEU A 13 -4.05 -5.71 -4.32
CA LEU A 13 -5.16 -6.22 -5.12
C LEU A 13 -5.05 -7.74 -5.32
N SER A 14 -6.19 -8.42 -5.41
CA SER A 14 -6.24 -9.85 -5.66
C SER A 14 -5.67 -10.22 -7.03
N GLY A 15 -4.69 -11.13 -7.06
CA GLY A 15 -3.99 -11.58 -8.28
C GLY A 15 -2.47 -11.40 -8.21
N GLU A 16 -1.97 -10.57 -7.31
CA GLU A 16 -0.59 -10.03 -7.34
C GLU A 16 0.47 -10.85 -6.56
N TRP A 17 0.16 -12.09 -6.13
CA TRP A 17 0.91 -12.79 -5.06
C TRP A 17 1.61 -14.11 -5.44
N GLN A 18 1.62 -14.48 -6.72
CA GLN A 18 1.88 -15.87 -7.12
C GLN A 18 3.36 -16.32 -7.01
N GLN A 19 4.34 -15.43 -7.06
CA GLN A 19 5.72 -15.83 -7.39
C GLN A 19 6.67 -16.07 -6.22
N ILE A 20 6.55 -15.36 -5.08
CA ILE A 20 7.46 -15.59 -3.94
C ILE A 20 7.36 -17.03 -3.43
N LYS A 21 6.16 -17.61 -3.45
CA LYS A 21 5.94 -19.00 -3.05
C LYS A 21 6.63 -19.98 -4.01
N ASP A 22 6.49 -19.79 -5.32
CA ASP A 22 7.14 -20.64 -6.32
C ASP A 22 8.67 -20.53 -6.23
N VAL A 23 9.21 -19.36 -5.88
CA VAL A 23 10.63 -19.17 -5.59
C VAL A 23 11.04 -19.84 -4.25
N ALA A 24 10.22 -19.72 -3.20
CA ALA A 24 10.43 -20.37 -1.90
C ALA A 24 10.34 -21.91 -1.98
N ASN A 25 9.54 -22.43 -2.90
CA ASN A 25 9.37 -23.85 -3.18
C ASN A 25 10.34 -24.38 -4.26
N GLY A 26 11.24 -23.54 -4.77
CA GLY A 26 12.30 -23.95 -5.70
C GLY A 26 11.85 -24.18 -7.15
N LYS A 27 10.62 -23.82 -7.49
CA LYS A 27 10.02 -23.99 -8.84
C LYS A 27 10.62 -23.02 -9.87
N TYR A 28 10.99 -21.81 -9.44
CA TYR A 28 11.73 -20.84 -10.27
C TYR A 28 13.07 -20.52 -9.59
N GLY A 29 14.08 -21.31 -9.93
CA GLY A 29 15.41 -21.24 -9.33
C GLY A 29 16.22 -20.05 -9.84
N LYS A 30 16.15 -18.90 -9.15
CA LYS A 30 17.15 -17.82 -9.30
C LYS A 30 17.70 -17.25 -7.99
N LEU A 31 16.94 -17.24 -6.89
CA LEU A 31 17.44 -16.68 -5.61
C LEU A 31 18.48 -17.57 -4.91
N PRO A 32 19.40 -16.98 -4.13
CA PRO A 32 20.33 -17.71 -3.28
C PRO A 32 19.56 -18.52 -2.21
N PRO A 33 20.04 -19.70 -1.80
CA PRO A 33 19.36 -20.55 -0.83
C PRO A 33 18.99 -19.85 0.47
N GLU A 34 19.85 -18.97 0.99
CA GLU A 34 19.61 -18.23 2.22
C GLU A 34 18.42 -17.26 2.10
N ARG A 35 18.26 -16.59 0.95
CA ARG A 35 17.12 -15.69 0.69
C ARG A 35 15.82 -16.47 0.57
N LYS A 36 15.84 -17.62 -0.12
CA LYS A 36 14.67 -18.51 -0.22
C LYS A 36 14.21 -19.01 1.15
N ALA A 37 15.14 -19.46 1.98
CA ALA A 37 14.84 -19.92 3.33
C ALA A 37 14.26 -18.79 4.19
N ASN A 38 14.82 -17.58 4.08
CA ASN A 38 14.32 -16.39 4.77
C ASN A 38 12.86 -16.11 4.39
N TYR A 39 12.54 -16.11 3.10
CA TYR A 39 11.19 -15.82 2.63
C TYR A 39 10.21 -16.89 3.09
N LYS A 40 10.57 -18.17 2.97
CA LYS A 40 9.74 -19.28 3.46
C LYS A 40 9.40 -19.18 4.94
N PHE A 41 10.34 -18.73 5.77
CA PHE A 41 10.15 -18.66 7.22
C PHE A 41 9.36 -17.43 7.68
N ASN A 42 9.51 -16.30 6.98
CA ASN A 42 8.98 -15.01 7.43
C ASN A 42 7.69 -14.58 6.73
N PHE A 43 7.26 -15.30 5.69
CA PHE A 43 5.95 -15.08 5.08
C PHE A 43 4.87 -15.80 5.90
N LEU A 44 3.90 -15.04 6.39
CA LEU A 44 2.77 -15.55 7.15
C LEU A 44 1.64 -15.99 6.22
N THR A 45 0.76 -16.82 6.77
CA THR A 45 -0.50 -17.20 6.13
C THR A 45 -1.32 -15.94 5.82
N PRO A 46 -1.64 -15.69 4.54
CA PRO A 46 -2.37 -14.49 4.14
C PRO A 46 -3.79 -14.42 4.69
N ILE A 47 -4.37 -13.21 4.67
CA ILE A 47 -5.78 -12.96 5.02
C ILE A 47 -6.51 -12.15 3.92
N GLY A 48 -7.84 -12.21 3.92
CA GLY A 48 -8.71 -11.48 3.00
C GLY A 48 -10.14 -12.04 3.03
N GLY A 49 -10.82 -12.06 1.88
CA GLY A 49 -12.24 -12.41 1.78
C GLY A 49 -12.58 -13.88 2.08
N PRO A 50 -13.85 -14.21 2.30
CA PRO A 50 -14.31 -15.55 2.74
C PRO A 50 -14.09 -16.67 1.72
N GLY A 51 -13.91 -16.34 0.43
CA GLY A 51 -13.45 -17.29 -0.60
C GLY A 51 -11.96 -17.65 -0.51
N LEU A 52 -11.26 -17.16 0.51
CA LEU A 52 -9.93 -17.62 0.85
C LEU A 52 -10.02 -18.75 1.85
N HIS A 53 -9.48 -19.89 1.46
CA HIS A 53 -9.21 -20.98 2.37
C HIS A 53 -7.70 -21.01 2.59
N PRO A 54 -7.13 -20.33 3.61
CA PRO A 54 -5.69 -20.28 3.79
C PRO A 54 -5.04 -21.67 3.89
N GLU A 55 -5.83 -22.70 4.23
CA GLU A 55 -5.39 -24.09 4.35
C GLU A 55 -5.39 -24.83 3.00
N GLU A 56 -6.33 -24.53 2.10
CA GLU A 56 -6.43 -25.11 0.74
C GLU A 56 -5.69 -24.25 -0.31
N MET A 57 -5.57 -22.96 0.00
CA MET A 57 -4.91 -21.87 -0.73
C MET A 57 -3.67 -21.41 0.02
N ASN A 58 -3.01 -22.30 0.77
CA ASN A 58 -1.61 -22.10 1.16
C ASN A 58 -0.77 -21.76 -0.10
N ASP A 59 -1.26 -22.17 -1.26
CA ASP A 59 -0.90 -21.78 -2.62
C ASP A 59 -1.81 -20.62 -3.08
N TRP A 60 -1.46 -19.38 -2.75
CA TRP A 60 -2.09 -18.20 -3.38
C TRP A 60 -1.66 -18.11 -4.84
N VAL A 61 -2.30 -18.97 -5.63
CA VAL A 61 -2.20 -19.10 -7.07
C VAL A 61 -3.52 -18.58 -7.61
N ARG A 62 -3.50 -17.39 -8.22
CA ARG A 62 -4.45 -17.11 -9.29
C ARG A 62 -3.65 -17.17 -10.57
N ASP A 63 -3.79 -18.29 -11.27
CA ASP A 63 -3.33 -18.39 -12.66
C ASP A 63 -4.20 -17.46 -13.51
N ARG A 64 -3.72 -16.24 -13.71
CA ARG A 64 -4.09 -15.47 -14.89
C ARG A 64 -2.82 -15.27 -15.67
N GLY A 65 -2.76 -15.96 -16.81
CA GLY A 65 -1.63 -15.90 -17.72
C GLY A 65 -1.13 -14.47 -17.94
N ASN A 66 0.20 -14.37 -17.97
CA ASN A 66 1.03 -13.25 -18.40
C ASN A 66 1.13 -11.95 -17.58
N ASP A 67 0.44 -11.71 -16.47
CA ASP A 67 0.42 -10.35 -15.90
C ASP A 67 0.53 -10.24 -14.36
N PHE A 68 1.50 -9.41 -13.93
CA PHE A 68 1.68 -8.70 -12.64
C PHE A 68 1.87 -9.52 -11.33
N TYR A 69 3.06 -9.38 -10.73
CA TYR A 69 3.46 -9.95 -9.42
C TYR A 69 3.78 -8.87 -8.38
N HIS A 70 3.00 -7.79 -8.38
CA HIS A 70 3.31 -6.57 -7.66
C HIS A 70 3.49 -6.78 -6.15
N GLY A 71 2.55 -7.47 -5.51
CA GLY A 71 2.57 -7.73 -4.06
C GLY A 71 3.78 -8.54 -3.62
N SER A 72 4.19 -9.50 -4.45
CA SER A 72 5.43 -10.25 -4.26
C SER A 72 6.64 -9.33 -4.31
N GLY A 73 6.73 -8.45 -5.31
CA GLY A 73 7.82 -7.49 -5.45
C GLY A 73 7.93 -6.56 -4.25
N VAL A 74 6.80 -5.96 -3.85
CA VAL A 74 6.70 -5.08 -2.67
C VAL A 74 7.13 -5.79 -1.39
N SER A 75 6.71 -7.03 -1.19
CA SER A 75 7.06 -7.79 0.02
C SER A 75 8.52 -8.20 0.09
N SER A 76 9.13 -8.49 -1.07
CA SER A 76 10.57 -8.78 -1.12
C SER A 76 11.42 -7.62 -0.64
N VAL A 77 11.02 -6.37 -0.93
CA VAL A 77 11.71 -5.17 -0.43
C VAL A 77 11.70 -5.14 1.10
N VAL A 78 10.58 -5.51 1.74
CA VAL A 78 10.49 -5.60 3.20
C VAL A 78 11.47 -6.63 3.75
N LEU A 79 11.46 -7.85 3.21
CA LEU A 79 12.27 -8.96 3.73
C LEU A 79 13.77 -8.80 3.42
N ASP A 80 14.12 -8.15 2.33
CA ASP A 80 15.51 -7.89 1.98
C ASP A 80 16.14 -6.84 2.90
N LEU A 81 15.38 -5.82 3.28
CA LEU A 81 15.85 -4.74 4.13
C LEU A 81 15.71 -5.06 5.62
N ALA A 82 14.67 -5.80 6.01
CA ALA A 82 14.38 -6.22 7.38
C ALA A 82 14.20 -7.75 7.44
N PRO A 83 15.28 -8.54 7.34
CA PRO A 83 15.20 -10.01 7.22
C PRO A 83 14.61 -10.72 8.43
N GLN A 84 14.55 -10.08 9.59
CA GLN A 84 13.87 -10.60 10.77
C GLN A 84 12.37 -10.28 10.81
N ALA A 85 11.89 -9.36 9.96
CA ALA A 85 10.48 -9.00 9.92
C ALA A 85 9.64 -10.15 9.38
N LYS A 86 8.38 -10.20 9.80
CA LYS A 86 7.37 -11.08 9.23
C LYS A 86 6.53 -10.30 8.23
N VAL A 87 6.11 -10.92 7.14
CA VAL A 87 5.19 -10.31 6.17
C VAL A 87 3.86 -11.04 6.25
N LEU A 88 2.78 -10.28 6.49
CA LEU A 88 1.41 -10.75 6.41
C LEU A 88 0.77 -10.22 5.12
N PRO A 89 0.59 -11.04 4.08
CA PRO A 89 -0.09 -10.62 2.87
C PRO A 89 -1.58 -10.42 3.13
N VAL A 90 -2.14 -9.33 2.61
CA VAL A 90 -3.55 -8.98 2.74
C VAL A 90 -4.10 -8.65 1.37
N SER A 91 -5.08 -9.44 0.92
CA SER A 91 -5.66 -9.26 -0.41
C SER A 91 -7.01 -8.56 -0.31
N THR A 92 -7.16 -7.51 -1.11
CA THR A 92 -8.43 -6.80 -1.35
C THR A 92 -8.94 -7.16 -2.75
N TYR A 93 -10.26 -7.21 -2.94
CA TYR A 93 -10.87 -7.69 -4.19
C TYR A 93 -11.85 -6.66 -4.72
N LEU A 94 -11.82 -6.48 -6.03
CA LEU A 94 -12.96 -6.04 -6.81
C LEU A 94 -13.39 -7.26 -7.61
N PHE A 95 -14.47 -7.93 -7.24
CA PHE A 95 -15.03 -8.97 -8.10
C PHE A 95 -16.42 -8.60 -8.57
N TRP A 96 -16.60 -8.63 -9.88
CA TRP A 96 -17.85 -8.38 -10.60
C TRP A 96 -18.81 -9.58 -10.53
N HIS A 97 -18.46 -10.63 -9.77
CA HIS A 97 -19.16 -11.93 -9.77
C HIS A 97 -19.37 -12.55 -8.39
N SER A 98 -19.20 -11.79 -7.30
CA SER A 98 -19.62 -12.21 -5.97
C SER A 98 -20.40 -11.09 -5.29
N ASP A 99 -21.46 -11.42 -4.55
CA ASP A 99 -22.13 -10.50 -3.62
C ASP A 99 -21.22 -10.11 -2.43
N GLU A 100 -20.02 -10.70 -2.37
CA GLU A 100 -19.04 -10.53 -1.31
C GLU A 100 -17.98 -9.49 -1.68
N PHE A 101 -17.74 -8.57 -0.75
CA PHE A 101 -16.92 -7.38 -0.94
C PHE A 101 -15.92 -7.23 0.22
N TYR A 102 -14.62 -7.10 -0.09
CA TYR A 102 -13.57 -6.87 0.91
C TYR A 102 -12.55 -5.87 0.37
N ASP A 103 -12.63 -4.64 0.88
CA ASP A 103 -11.80 -3.52 0.45
C ASP A 103 -10.70 -3.17 1.46
N VAL A 104 -9.94 -2.13 1.12
CA VAL A 104 -8.92 -1.55 2.01
C VAL A 104 -9.50 -1.17 3.37
N ALA A 105 -10.74 -0.67 3.45
CA ALA A 105 -11.32 -0.29 4.73
C ALA A 105 -11.58 -1.53 5.61
N ASP A 106 -12.09 -2.62 5.03
CA ASP A 106 -12.25 -3.90 5.72
C ASP A 106 -10.91 -4.47 6.18
N ALA A 107 -9.90 -4.47 5.29
CA ALA A 107 -8.53 -4.88 5.62
C ALA A 107 -7.95 -4.10 6.79
N LEU A 108 -8.04 -2.77 6.78
CA LEU A 108 -7.56 -1.92 7.87
C LEU A 108 -8.31 -2.19 9.17
N MET A 109 -9.63 -2.41 9.11
CA MET A 109 -10.42 -2.76 10.30
C MET A 109 -9.99 -4.09 10.92
N ASP A 110 -9.74 -5.13 10.13
CA ASP A 110 -9.25 -6.41 10.65
C ASP A 110 -7.83 -6.29 11.22
N LEU A 111 -6.94 -5.62 10.49
CA LEU A 111 -5.58 -5.35 10.94
C LEU A 111 -5.56 -4.49 12.21
N SER A 112 -6.53 -3.59 12.42
CA SER A 112 -6.65 -2.80 13.66
C SER A 112 -6.85 -3.68 14.91
N ARG A 113 -7.42 -4.88 14.77
CA ARG A 113 -7.69 -5.83 15.87
C ARG A 113 -6.53 -6.79 16.13
N ARG A 114 -5.66 -6.99 15.14
CA ARG A 114 -4.48 -7.86 15.26
C ARG A 114 -3.40 -7.23 16.14
N SER A 115 -2.98 -7.93 17.19
CA SER A 115 -1.90 -7.48 18.07
C SER A 115 -0.51 -7.81 17.52
N ASP A 116 -0.42 -8.76 16.58
CA ASP A 116 0.83 -9.19 15.97
C ASP A 116 1.28 -8.29 14.80
N VAL A 117 0.41 -7.40 14.32
CA VAL A 117 0.69 -6.44 13.24
C VAL A 117 0.93 -5.05 13.82
N GLY A 118 2.06 -4.43 13.49
CA GLY A 118 2.39 -3.07 13.91
C GLY A 118 2.51 -2.06 12.77
N ILE A 119 2.76 -2.55 11.56
CA ILE A 119 3.08 -1.75 10.37
C ILE A 119 2.22 -2.26 9.22
N ILE A 120 1.61 -1.35 8.46
CA ILE A 120 0.76 -1.67 7.32
C ILE A 120 1.30 -0.93 6.10
N ASN A 121 1.67 -1.69 5.08
CA ASN A 121 2.04 -1.19 3.77
C ASN A 121 0.81 -1.21 2.86
N MET A 122 0.53 -0.09 2.21
CA MET A 122 -0.51 0.09 1.21
C MET A 122 0.13 0.57 -0.09
N SER A 123 0.71 -0.37 -0.85
CA SER A 123 1.28 -0.09 -2.17
C SER A 123 0.26 -0.23 -3.30
N SER A 124 -0.86 -0.89 -3.02
CA SER A 124 -2.03 -0.99 -3.89
C SER A 124 -3.27 -1.29 -3.03
N GLY A 125 -4.35 -1.68 -3.66
CA GLY A 125 -5.57 -2.15 -3.01
C GLY A 125 -6.81 -1.45 -3.53
N TYR A 126 -7.93 -2.15 -3.47
CA TYR A 126 -9.20 -1.56 -3.87
C TYR A 126 -9.80 -0.78 -2.70
N ALA A 127 -10.01 0.52 -2.85
CA ALA A 127 -10.69 1.36 -1.88
C ALA A 127 -11.95 1.97 -2.50
N GLN A 128 -13.08 1.87 -1.80
CA GLN A 128 -14.32 2.44 -2.31
C GLN A 128 -14.34 3.96 -2.26
N TYR A 129 -14.94 4.52 -3.30
CA TYR A 129 -15.20 5.95 -3.42
C TYR A 129 -16.67 6.22 -3.75
N THR A 130 -17.05 7.48 -3.59
CA THR A 130 -18.35 8.03 -3.97
C THR A 130 -18.11 9.17 -4.96
N HIS A 131 -19.00 9.31 -5.95
CA HIS A 131 -19.01 10.42 -6.88
C HIS A 131 -20.15 11.37 -6.56
N SER A 132 -19.83 12.64 -6.34
CA SER A 132 -20.80 13.73 -6.34
C SER A 132 -20.88 14.34 -7.74
N LEU A 133 -22.10 14.57 -8.22
CA LEU A 133 -22.37 15.18 -9.52
C LEU A 133 -22.81 16.63 -9.36
N LYS A 134 -22.27 17.52 -10.18
CA LYS A 134 -22.70 18.91 -10.32
C LYS A 134 -22.88 19.26 -11.79
N THR A 135 -24.09 19.63 -12.20
CA THR A 135 -24.35 20.14 -13.56
C THR A 135 -24.11 21.64 -13.60
N VAL A 136 -23.35 22.09 -14.60
CA VAL A 136 -23.10 23.51 -14.88
C VAL A 136 -23.48 23.83 -16.33
N HIS A 137 -23.86 25.08 -16.58
CA HIS A 137 -24.16 25.56 -17.93
C HIS A 137 -23.04 26.46 -18.42
N LYS A 138 -22.55 26.20 -19.63
CA LYS A 138 -21.65 27.11 -20.36
C LYS A 138 -22.41 28.36 -20.84
N GLN A 139 -21.67 29.39 -21.23
CA GLN A 139 -22.22 30.63 -21.78
C GLN A 139 -23.07 30.39 -23.05
N ASP A 140 -22.78 29.33 -23.81
CA ASP A 140 -23.54 28.90 -25.00
C ASP A 140 -24.79 28.07 -24.66
N GLY A 141 -25.12 27.89 -23.36
CA GLY A 141 -26.26 27.09 -22.90
C GLY A 141 -25.97 25.59 -22.75
N THR A 142 -24.82 25.11 -23.22
CA THR A 142 -24.43 23.70 -23.14
C THR A 142 -24.32 23.24 -21.68
N LYS A 143 -24.95 22.10 -21.37
CA LYS A 143 -24.85 21.44 -20.06
C LYS A 143 -23.57 20.61 -19.97
N ILE A 144 -22.84 20.77 -18.87
CA ILE A 144 -21.66 19.97 -18.53
C ILE A 144 -21.85 19.36 -17.15
N ASN A 145 -21.50 18.09 -17.03
CA ASN A 145 -21.48 17.36 -15.78
C ASN A 145 -20.07 17.36 -15.20
N LEU A 146 -19.93 17.87 -13.99
CA LEU A 146 -18.72 17.83 -13.20
C LEU A 146 -18.85 16.78 -12.11
N PHE A 147 -17.77 16.03 -11.88
CA PHE A 147 -17.68 14.95 -10.91
C PHE A 147 -16.67 15.34 -9.84
N LYS A 148 -17.01 15.04 -8.60
CA LYS A 148 -16.06 15.07 -7.48
C LYS A 148 -16.03 13.68 -6.85
N THR A 149 -14.87 13.03 -6.93
CA THR A 149 -14.66 11.71 -6.35
C THR A 149 -14.03 11.85 -4.97
N ILE A 150 -14.58 11.16 -3.98
CA ILE A 150 -14.05 11.13 -2.60
C ILE A 150 -14.10 9.71 -2.04
N TYR A 151 -13.22 9.38 -1.11
CA TYR A 151 -13.30 8.10 -0.41
C TYR A 151 -14.59 8.00 0.42
N ARG A 152 -15.10 6.78 0.59
CA ARG A 152 -16.24 6.55 1.49
C ARG A 152 -15.84 6.82 2.95
N PRO A 153 -16.76 7.30 3.81
CA PRO A 153 -16.48 7.55 5.23
C PRO A 153 -15.91 6.33 5.97
N LYS A 154 -16.33 5.12 5.58
CA LYS A 154 -15.82 3.85 6.12
C LYS A 154 -14.29 3.76 6.08
N LEU A 155 -13.65 4.27 5.03
CA LEU A 155 -12.19 4.26 4.93
C LEU A 155 -11.54 5.14 6.00
N VAL A 156 -12.05 6.36 6.19
CA VAL A 156 -11.57 7.30 7.21
C VAL A 156 -11.68 6.68 8.61
N GLU A 157 -12.80 6.05 8.91
CA GLU A 157 -13.00 5.35 10.19
C GLU A 157 -12.03 4.17 10.38
N ALA A 158 -11.70 3.44 9.30
CA ALA A 158 -10.71 2.37 9.36
C ALA A 158 -9.30 2.90 9.68
N PHE A 159 -8.89 4.03 9.10
CA PHE A 159 -7.63 4.69 9.46
C PHE A 159 -7.59 5.13 10.94
N LYS A 160 -8.69 5.70 11.45
CA LYS A 160 -8.81 6.05 12.88
C LYS A 160 -8.67 4.83 13.78
N ALA A 161 -9.31 3.72 13.42
CA ALA A 161 -9.20 2.47 14.18
C ALA A 161 -7.75 1.94 14.23
N VAL A 162 -7.04 1.98 13.10
CA VAL A 162 -5.63 1.59 13.02
C VAL A 162 -4.73 2.50 13.86
N ALA A 163 -4.94 3.82 13.79
CA ALA A 163 -4.18 4.79 14.58
C ALA A 163 -4.41 4.62 16.09
N LYS A 164 -5.67 4.41 16.50
CA LYS A 164 -6.04 4.11 17.90
C LYS A 164 -5.40 2.82 18.41
N ALA A 165 -5.19 1.84 17.52
CA ALA A 165 -4.47 0.62 17.84
C ALA A 165 -2.93 0.79 17.90
N GLY A 166 -2.41 2.01 17.75
CA GLY A 166 -0.98 2.32 17.84
C GLY A 166 -0.16 1.87 16.63
N LYS A 167 -0.81 1.65 15.49
CA LYS A 167 -0.20 1.15 14.26
C LYS A 167 0.20 2.30 13.32
N VAL A 168 1.06 1.99 12.36
CA VAL A 168 1.49 2.91 11.30
C VAL A 168 1.05 2.36 9.95
N VAL A 169 0.49 3.23 9.11
CA VAL A 169 0.13 2.95 7.71
C VAL A 169 1.06 3.75 6.80
N VAL A 170 1.74 3.06 5.89
CA VAL A 170 2.56 3.67 4.85
C VAL A 170 1.86 3.44 3.51
N ILE A 171 1.53 4.52 2.81
CA ILE A 171 0.78 4.49 1.56
C ILE A 171 1.70 4.93 0.41
N ALA A 172 1.76 4.18 -0.67
CA ALA A 172 2.44 4.62 -1.88
C ALA A 172 1.76 5.87 -2.44
N ALA A 173 2.51 6.96 -2.66
CA ALA A 173 1.94 8.25 -3.02
C ALA A 173 1.33 8.29 -4.44
N GLY A 174 1.59 7.31 -5.30
CA GLY A 174 1.12 7.28 -6.68
C GLY A 174 2.18 7.73 -7.69
N ASN A 175 1.99 7.32 -8.95
CA ASN A 175 2.98 7.44 -10.02
C ASN A 175 2.54 8.40 -11.15
N GLN A 176 1.72 9.41 -10.85
CA GLN A 176 1.18 10.36 -11.83
C GLN A 176 2.01 11.65 -11.96
N GLY A 177 3.01 11.86 -11.11
CA GLY A 177 3.88 13.05 -11.11
C GLY A 177 3.20 14.33 -10.63
N ILE A 178 1.99 14.23 -10.08
CA ILE A 178 1.12 15.36 -9.71
C ILE A 178 1.23 15.70 -8.22
N PRO A 179 0.90 16.94 -7.81
CA PRO A 179 0.76 17.27 -6.40
C PRO A 179 -0.49 16.61 -5.79
N ILE A 180 -0.36 16.12 -4.56
CA ILE A 180 -1.48 15.70 -3.72
C ILE A 180 -2.31 16.94 -3.40
N GLN A 181 -3.58 16.87 -3.77
CA GLN A 181 -4.52 17.97 -3.63
C GLN A 181 -5.91 17.44 -3.28
N VAL A 182 -6.71 18.30 -2.69
CA VAL A 182 -8.10 17.98 -2.35
C VAL A 182 -8.89 17.79 -3.65
N PRO A 183 -9.71 16.74 -3.76
CA PRO A 183 -10.57 16.57 -4.92
C PRO A 183 -11.52 17.75 -5.13
N GLU A 184 -11.57 18.23 -6.37
CA GLU A 184 -12.45 19.30 -6.84
C GLU A 184 -13.50 18.75 -7.81
N PHE A 185 -14.51 19.56 -8.13
CA PHE A 185 -15.44 19.23 -9.21
C PHE A 185 -14.75 19.45 -10.56
N VAL A 186 -14.51 18.36 -11.28
CA VAL A 186 -13.81 18.35 -12.58
C VAL A 186 -14.62 17.59 -13.62
N THR A 187 -14.27 17.71 -14.90
CA THR A 187 -14.91 16.91 -15.95
C THR A 187 -14.63 15.41 -15.78
N SER A 188 -15.41 14.54 -16.43
CA SER A 188 -15.17 13.08 -16.36
C SER A 188 -13.78 12.69 -16.86
N GLU A 189 -13.30 13.33 -17.94
CA GLU A 189 -11.96 13.10 -18.49
C GLU A 189 -10.87 13.49 -17.47
N GLU A 190 -11.00 14.65 -16.83
CA GLU A 190 -10.07 15.08 -15.79
C GLU A 190 -10.15 14.21 -14.53
N ASN A 191 -11.34 13.74 -14.17
CA ASN A 191 -11.55 12.85 -13.03
C ASN A 191 -10.83 11.51 -13.23
N VAL A 192 -10.82 10.97 -14.46
CA VAL A 192 -10.06 9.75 -14.80
C VAL A 192 -8.55 9.99 -14.70
N ARG A 193 -8.06 11.20 -14.99
CA ARG A 193 -6.63 11.58 -14.87
C ARG A 193 -6.21 11.86 -13.42
N ARG A 194 -7.10 12.41 -12.59
CA ARG A 194 -6.88 12.72 -11.18
C ARG A 194 -7.33 11.54 -10.30
N GLN A 195 -6.57 10.44 -10.33
CA GLN A 195 -6.87 9.25 -9.53
C GLN A 195 -6.41 9.34 -8.08
N ASP A 196 -5.59 10.34 -7.74
CA ASP A 196 -5.10 10.52 -6.38
C ASP A 196 -6.18 11.18 -5.52
N LEU A 197 -6.73 10.40 -4.58
CA LEU A 197 -7.74 10.82 -3.61
C LEU A 197 -7.13 11.02 -2.20
N PHE A 198 -5.82 10.95 -2.05
CA PHE A 198 -5.15 11.08 -0.75
C PHE A 198 -5.35 12.47 -0.16
N GLY A 199 -5.52 13.52 -0.98
CA GLY A 199 -5.84 14.85 -0.47
C GLY A 199 -7.17 14.92 0.27
N HIS A 200 -8.18 14.13 -0.13
CA HIS A 200 -9.42 13.99 0.64
C HIS A 200 -9.16 13.26 1.96
N LEU A 201 -8.46 12.11 1.91
CA LEU A 201 -8.13 11.37 3.12
C LEU A 201 -7.40 12.26 4.15
N MET A 202 -6.35 12.97 3.74
CA MET A 202 -5.55 13.82 4.63
C MET A 202 -6.31 15.02 5.20
N GLN A 203 -7.42 15.44 4.58
CA GLN A 203 -8.30 16.46 5.17
C GLN A 203 -9.22 15.89 6.24
N GLU A 204 -9.75 14.69 6.03
CA GLU A 204 -10.74 14.06 6.91
C GLU A 204 -10.12 13.42 8.17
N LEU A 205 -8.83 13.08 8.14
CA LEU A 205 -8.13 12.53 9.30
C LEU A 205 -7.83 13.62 10.34
N ASP A 206 -8.17 13.35 11.60
CA ASP A 206 -7.80 14.20 12.73
C ASP A 206 -6.27 14.19 12.98
N PRO A 207 -5.73 15.18 13.71
CA PRO A 207 -4.28 15.30 13.90
C PRO A 207 -3.60 14.06 14.50
N GLU A 208 -4.26 13.34 15.41
CA GLU A 208 -3.69 12.14 16.05
C GLU A 208 -3.63 10.99 15.05
N THR A 209 -4.70 10.79 14.27
CA THR A 209 -4.76 9.77 13.23
C THR A 209 -3.75 10.03 12.13
N ARG A 210 -3.53 11.29 11.74
CA ARG A 210 -2.53 11.66 10.71
C ARG A 210 -1.10 11.30 11.09
N GLN A 211 -0.74 11.33 12.37
CA GLN A 211 0.60 10.92 12.83
C GLN A 211 0.88 9.43 12.61
N SER A 212 -0.16 8.62 12.40
CA SER A 212 -0.05 7.21 12.07
C SER A 212 -0.01 6.94 10.57
N VAL A 213 -0.05 7.96 9.70
CA VAL A 213 -0.07 7.81 8.25
C VAL A 213 1.17 8.44 7.63
N ILE A 214 1.81 7.70 6.73
CA ILE A 214 2.94 8.18 5.91
C ILE A 214 2.57 8.03 4.45
N LEU A 215 2.79 9.09 3.66
CA LEU A 215 2.70 9.07 2.21
C LEU A 215 4.11 8.93 1.64
N ALA A 216 4.35 7.84 0.91
CA ALA A 216 5.67 7.45 0.41
C ALA A 216 5.87 7.87 -1.05
N GLY A 217 6.65 8.92 -1.25
CA GLY A 217 7.18 9.28 -2.56
C GLY A 217 8.44 8.50 -2.91
N SER A 218 8.73 8.44 -4.21
CA SER A 218 9.91 7.75 -4.74
C SER A 218 11.01 8.76 -5.11
N TYR A 219 12.25 8.46 -4.71
CA TYR A 219 13.44 9.12 -5.23
C TYR A 219 14.43 8.12 -5.81
N ASP A 220 15.31 8.65 -6.67
CA ASP A 220 16.41 7.93 -7.28
C ASP A 220 17.64 7.99 -6.36
N PRO A 221 18.10 6.85 -5.80
CA PRO A 221 19.23 6.85 -4.88
C PRO A 221 20.56 7.24 -5.52
N GLU A 222 20.72 7.03 -6.83
CA GLU A 222 21.95 7.35 -7.56
C GLU A 222 22.04 8.86 -7.83
N THR A 223 20.95 9.44 -8.31
CA THR A 223 20.92 10.88 -8.66
C THR A 223 20.51 11.79 -7.50
N ARG A 224 19.99 11.21 -6.40
CA ARG A 224 19.39 11.90 -5.24
C ARG A 224 18.26 12.88 -5.63
N LYS A 225 17.58 12.62 -6.75
CA LYS A 225 16.46 13.42 -7.24
C LYS A 225 15.15 12.67 -7.04
N ILE A 226 14.08 13.42 -6.80
CA ILE A 226 12.71 12.87 -6.78
C ILE A 226 12.41 12.28 -8.15
N ALA A 227 11.83 11.07 -8.19
CA ALA A 227 11.44 10.43 -9.43
C ALA A 227 10.36 11.25 -10.13
N SER A 228 10.46 11.44 -11.45
CA SER A 228 9.54 12.30 -12.21
C SER A 228 8.08 11.85 -12.13
N TYR A 229 7.86 10.54 -12.04
CA TYR A 229 6.54 9.94 -11.86
C TYR A 229 6.01 10.06 -10.43
N SER A 230 6.85 10.31 -9.41
CA SER A 230 6.37 10.34 -8.03
C SER A 230 5.40 11.49 -7.85
N ASN A 231 4.22 11.20 -7.29
CA ASN A 231 3.38 12.26 -6.77
C ASN A 231 4.13 13.04 -5.69
N LYS A 232 3.75 14.31 -5.52
CA LYS A 232 4.43 15.28 -4.67
C LYS A 232 3.46 15.74 -3.58
N PRO A 233 3.91 16.16 -2.39
CA PRO A 233 3.00 16.55 -1.31
C PRO A 233 2.11 17.77 -1.63
N GLY A 234 2.44 18.55 -2.66
CA GLY A 234 1.65 19.71 -3.07
C GLY A 234 1.70 20.85 -2.05
N SER A 235 0.64 21.65 -1.97
CA SER A 235 0.47 22.76 -1.02
C SER A 235 -0.37 22.40 0.21
N LEU A 236 -0.93 21.18 0.27
CA LEU A 236 -1.76 20.74 1.37
C LEU A 236 -0.86 20.42 2.58
N LYS A 237 -0.87 21.28 3.61
CA LYS A 237 -0.01 21.11 4.80
C LYS A 237 -0.12 19.72 5.42
N ASN A 238 -1.34 19.19 5.57
CA ASN A 238 -1.55 17.86 6.13
C ASN A 238 -0.85 16.76 5.34
N ALA A 239 -0.83 16.86 4.00
CA ALA A 239 -0.10 15.92 3.16
C ALA A 239 1.41 16.13 3.28
N GLN A 240 1.89 17.39 3.31
CA GLN A 240 3.30 17.72 3.50
C GLN A 240 3.86 17.14 4.81
N ASP A 241 3.14 17.28 5.91
CA ASP A 241 3.55 16.80 7.24
C ASP A 241 3.67 15.26 7.29
N ALA A 242 2.92 14.54 6.45
CA ALA A 242 2.91 13.08 6.38
C ALA A 242 3.81 12.49 5.27
N PHE A 243 4.43 13.34 4.45
CA PHE A 243 5.12 12.88 3.24
C PHE A 243 6.59 12.56 3.51
N LEU A 244 7.03 11.38 3.11
CA LEU A 244 8.43 10.97 3.12
C LEU A 244 8.85 10.46 1.75
N PHE A 245 10.12 10.64 1.41
CA PHE A 245 10.72 10.06 0.20
C PHE A 245 11.62 8.89 0.58
N ALA A 246 11.49 7.78 -0.14
CA ALA A 246 12.36 6.62 -0.02
C ALA A 246 12.87 6.16 -1.40
N PRO A 247 13.95 5.37 -1.46
CA PRO A 247 14.37 4.77 -2.72
C PRO A 247 13.21 3.98 -3.32
N GLY A 248 12.84 4.34 -4.55
CA GLY A 248 11.81 3.64 -5.31
C GLY A 248 12.17 3.47 -6.78
N LYS A 249 13.41 3.80 -7.16
CA LYS A 249 13.97 3.51 -8.49
C LYS A 249 15.10 2.51 -8.38
N HIS A 250 15.23 1.70 -9.42
CA HIS A 250 16.29 0.72 -9.59
C HIS A 250 16.33 -0.33 -8.46
N LEU A 251 15.17 -0.64 -7.88
CA LEU A 251 15.07 -1.64 -6.81
C LEU A 251 14.96 -3.03 -7.41
N GLN A 252 15.92 -3.87 -7.04
CA GLN A 252 15.93 -5.29 -7.38
C GLN A 252 14.88 -6.03 -6.56
N GLN A 253 14.03 -6.80 -7.24
CA GLN A 253 12.99 -7.63 -6.64
C GLN A 253 13.46 -9.09 -6.52
N TYR A 254 12.63 -9.93 -5.91
CA TYR A 254 12.91 -11.35 -5.64
C TYR A 254 13.21 -12.20 -6.89
N ASP A 255 12.83 -11.76 -8.09
CA ASP A 255 13.07 -12.44 -9.36
C ASP A 255 14.26 -11.88 -10.14
N TYR A 256 15.05 -11.00 -9.51
CA TYR A 256 16.13 -10.20 -10.10
C TYR A 256 15.67 -9.15 -11.11
N MET A 257 14.36 -8.94 -11.28
CA MET A 257 13.87 -7.81 -12.06
C MET A 257 14.09 -6.52 -11.29
N VAL A 258 14.38 -5.46 -12.04
CA VAL A 258 14.52 -4.12 -11.50
C VAL A 258 13.20 -3.40 -11.72
N GLY A 259 12.62 -2.89 -10.64
CA GLY A 259 11.38 -2.13 -10.67
C GLY A 259 11.54 -0.69 -10.21
N ASP A 260 10.64 0.14 -10.72
CA ASP A 260 10.48 1.54 -10.36
C ASP A 260 9.03 1.79 -9.91
N GLY A 261 8.85 2.52 -8.80
CA GLY A 261 7.52 2.96 -8.37
C GLY A 261 7.48 3.44 -6.92
N THR A 262 6.49 4.30 -6.61
CA THR A 262 6.15 4.63 -5.20
C THR A 262 5.71 3.41 -4.41
N SER A 263 5.18 2.39 -5.10
CA SER A 263 4.87 1.09 -4.52
C SER A 263 6.08 0.31 -4.01
N LEU A 264 7.30 0.62 -4.47
CA LEU A 264 8.55 0.08 -3.93
C LEU A 264 9.20 1.00 -2.88
N ALA A 265 8.86 2.28 -2.88
CA ALA A 265 9.27 3.23 -1.84
C ALA A 265 8.52 3.01 -0.51
N ALA A 266 7.22 2.73 -0.56
CA ALA A 266 6.42 2.44 0.63
C ALA A 266 6.94 1.25 1.47
N PRO A 267 7.25 0.06 0.88
CA PRO A 267 7.79 -1.06 1.65
C PRO A 267 9.20 -0.78 2.17
N TYR A 268 9.98 0.09 1.53
CA TYR A 268 11.27 0.54 2.03
C TYR A 268 11.14 1.26 3.38
N ILE A 269 10.18 2.18 3.48
CA ILE A 269 9.86 2.86 4.74
C ILE A 269 9.38 1.85 5.78
N CYS A 270 8.47 0.94 5.39
CA CYS A 270 7.99 -0.11 6.29
C CYS A 270 9.13 -0.97 6.86
N ALA A 271 10.08 -1.39 6.02
CA ALA A 271 11.23 -2.16 6.45
C ALA A 271 12.14 -1.37 7.41
N THR A 272 12.31 -0.07 7.16
CA THR A 272 13.07 0.83 8.02
C THR A 272 12.41 0.94 9.41
N ILE A 273 11.10 1.15 9.46
CA ILE A 273 10.33 1.18 10.70
C ILE A 273 10.44 -0.17 11.43
N ALA A 274 10.26 -1.29 10.72
CA ALA A 274 10.35 -2.64 11.29
C ALA A 274 11.73 -2.91 11.91
N ASN A 275 12.79 -2.51 11.23
CA ASN A 275 14.16 -2.61 11.72
C ASN A 275 14.41 -1.76 12.97
N LEU A 276 14.00 -0.50 12.95
CA LEU A 276 14.18 0.42 14.08
C LEU A 276 13.40 -0.05 15.31
N ALA A 277 12.12 -0.41 15.12
CA ALA A 277 11.26 -0.95 16.17
C ALA A 277 11.84 -2.22 16.80
N SER A 278 12.28 -3.17 15.97
CA SER A 278 12.88 -4.43 16.45
C SER A 278 14.20 -4.22 17.18
N LYS A 279 15.10 -3.39 16.64
CA LYS A 279 16.44 -3.16 17.21
C LYS A 279 16.41 -2.36 18.51
N ARG A 280 15.49 -1.41 18.62
CA ARG A 280 15.39 -0.49 19.77
C ARG A 280 14.33 -0.91 20.78
N ASN A 281 13.59 -1.99 20.52
CA ASN A 281 12.46 -2.43 21.32
C ASN A 281 11.44 -1.29 21.56
N ILE A 282 11.08 -0.60 20.48
CA ILE A 282 10.12 0.50 20.50
C ILE A 282 8.91 0.15 19.62
N THR A 283 7.78 0.80 19.88
CA THR A 283 6.59 0.68 19.05
C THR A 283 6.82 1.28 17.65
N PRO A 284 6.19 0.75 16.59
CA PRO A 284 6.24 1.36 15.25
C PRO A 284 5.94 2.86 15.23
N LYS A 285 4.92 3.30 16.00
CA LYS A 285 4.57 4.73 16.13
C LYS A 285 5.68 5.62 16.72
N ARG A 286 6.64 5.05 17.48
CA ARG A 286 7.81 5.79 18.01
C ARG A 286 9.03 5.72 17.08
N ALA A 287 9.00 4.82 16.09
CA ALA A 287 10.06 4.68 15.10
C ALA A 287 9.87 5.63 13.91
N VAL A 288 8.63 6.10 13.70
CA VAL A 288 8.28 7.26 12.87
C VAL A 288 8.57 8.53 13.65
#